data_AF-A0A534S9Q1-F1
#
_entry.id   AF-A0A534S9Q1-F1
#
_cell.length_a   1.000
_cell.length_b   1.000
_cell.length_c   1.000
_cell.angle_alpha   90.00
_cell.angle_beta   90.00
_cell.angle_gamma   90.00
#
_symmetry.space_group_name_H-M   'P 1'
#
loop_
_entity.id
_entity.type
_entity.pdbx_description
1 polymer ?
#
loop_
_entity_poly.entity_id
_entity_poly.type
_entity_poly.pdbx_seq_one_letter_code
_entity_poly.pdbx_strand_id
1 'polypeptide(L)'
;MPRAAIALLVGAAVAGSAAAELRLEAESRVADTVILRVRATNPGPEAVHDVMPEVVYRHRTVGEDRVGVIDGGTAHEWRTTLPAPSGPGTFPVTIRLRYVEGRGQPRSTLLVHLVRTPGAPPPEVQATVATEPVSRLGHAVVTLENAAPEQVAGRLVVALPRDLRTDPESRAVEVAAAGRISLPIVVENVGAQPGDVRPVFALFEYDRDGTHHAVLGEATLAVARTSYASRPLLVGIGALVLALGILALALRNARGPVR
;
A
#
# COMPACT_ATOMS: atom_id res chain seq x y z
N MET A 1 59.61 -2.73 -16.88
CA MET A 1 58.68 -3.30 -15.88
C MET A 1 57.61 -2.26 -15.56
N PRO A 2 56.41 -2.34 -16.14
CA PRO A 2 55.36 -1.36 -15.85
C PRO A 2 54.73 -1.64 -14.47
N ARG A 3 54.68 -0.61 -13.62
CA ARG A 3 54.01 -0.62 -12.32
C ARG A 3 52.49 -0.53 -12.55
N ALA A 4 51.76 -1.58 -12.19
CA ALA A 4 50.31 -1.56 -12.17
C ALA A 4 49.82 -0.70 -11.00
N ALA A 5 49.14 0.40 -11.29
CA ALA A 5 48.43 1.19 -10.30
C ALA A 5 47.10 0.48 -9.98
N ILE A 6 46.95 0.01 -8.74
CA ILE A 6 45.70 -0.55 -8.24
C ILE A 6 44.82 0.62 -7.83
N ALA A 7 43.78 0.90 -8.64
CA ALA A 7 42.73 1.84 -8.28
C ALA A 7 41.76 1.15 -7.29
N LEU A 8 41.85 1.51 -6.02
CA LEU A 8 40.94 1.06 -4.99
C LEU A 8 39.65 1.91 -5.07
N LEU A 9 38.62 1.37 -5.73
CA LEU A 9 37.27 1.96 -5.71
C LEU A 9 36.63 1.68 -4.35
N VAL A 10 36.71 2.65 -3.45
CA VAL A 10 35.93 2.66 -2.20
C VAL A 10 34.48 3.02 -2.58
N GLY A 11 33.65 2.01 -2.80
CA GLY A 11 32.22 2.18 -2.92
C GLY A 11 31.62 2.50 -1.56
N ALA A 12 31.18 3.74 -1.36
CA ALA A 12 30.35 4.11 -0.23
C ALA A 12 29.01 3.39 -0.34
N ALA A 13 28.80 2.33 0.45
CA ALA A 13 27.49 1.76 0.64
C ALA A 13 26.64 2.79 1.41
N VAL A 14 25.74 3.48 0.71
CA VAL A 14 24.70 4.27 1.35
C VAL A 14 23.77 3.26 2.03
N ALA A 15 23.96 3.06 3.33
CA ALA A 15 23.03 2.34 4.18
C ALA A 15 21.71 3.13 4.18
N GLY A 16 20.82 2.84 3.24
CA GLY A 16 19.43 3.21 3.37
C GLY A 16 18.87 2.40 4.53
N SER A 17 18.51 3.04 5.64
CA SER A 17 17.71 2.38 6.67
C SER A 17 16.38 2.03 6.04
N ALA A 18 16.21 0.77 5.64
CA ALA A 18 14.87 0.24 5.44
C ALA A 18 14.19 0.36 6.81
N ALA A 19 13.21 1.27 6.91
CA ALA A 19 12.41 1.43 8.11
C ALA A 19 11.86 0.06 8.52
N ALA A 20 11.85 -0.22 9.82
CA ALA A 20 11.45 -1.51 10.36
C ALA A 20 9.93 -1.67 10.24
N GLU A 21 9.45 -2.04 9.05
CA GLU A 21 8.05 -2.42 8.89
C GLU A 21 7.80 -3.76 9.58
N LEU A 22 6.81 -3.79 10.48
CA LEU A 22 6.35 -5.03 11.07
C LEU A 22 5.80 -5.95 9.97
N ARG A 23 6.33 -7.18 9.90
CA ARG A 23 5.79 -8.22 9.03
C ARG A 23 4.62 -8.90 9.74
N LEU A 24 3.46 -8.89 9.09
CA LEU A 24 2.24 -9.53 9.60
C LEU A 24 2.01 -10.89 8.96
N GLU A 25 1.62 -11.84 9.80
CA GLU A 25 1.13 -13.16 9.40
C GLU A 25 -0.13 -13.49 10.19
N ALA A 26 -1.05 -14.22 9.57
CA ALA A 26 -2.28 -14.65 10.23
C ALA A 26 -2.65 -16.08 9.86
N GLU A 27 -3.22 -16.78 10.84
CA GLU A 27 -3.81 -18.10 10.66
C GLU A 27 -5.17 -18.16 11.33
N SER A 28 -6.11 -18.88 10.73
CA SER A 28 -7.45 -19.05 11.27
C SER A 28 -7.85 -20.51 11.34
N ARG A 29 -8.55 -20.88 12.41
CA ARG A 29 -9.24 -22.18 12.53
C ARG A 29 -10.73 -21.93 12.71
N VAL A 30 -11.54 -22.58 11.88
CA VAL A 30 -13.00 -22.41 11.85
C VAL A 30 -13.66 -23.64 12.48
N ALA A 31 -14.48 -23.40 13.51
CA ALA A 31 -15.39 -24.36 14.14
C ALA A 31 -16.68 -23.61 14.53
N ASP A 32 -17.20 -23.79 15.74
CA ASP A 32 -18.33 -23.00 16.29
C ASP A 32 -17.99 -21.51 16.46
N THR A 33 -16.70 -21.19 16.45
CA THR A 33 -16.13 -19.84 16.40
C THR A 33 -14.92 -19.84 15.48
N VAL A 34 -14.42 -18.66 15.13
CA VAL A 34 -13.14 -18.54 14.39
C VAL A 34 -12.05 -18.15 15.38
N ILE A 35 -11.07 -19.03 15.55
CA ILE A 35 -9.85 -18.70 16.30
C ILE A 35 -8.87 -18.10 15.30
N LEU A 36 -8.57 -16.81 15.46
CA LEU A 36 -7.59 -16.09 14.66
C LEU A 36 -6.31 -15.90 15.48
N ARG A 37 -5.19 -16.31 14.89
CA ARG A 37 -3.84 -16.08 15.40
C ARG A 37 -3.16 -15.06 14.51
N VAL A 38 -2.72 -13.95 15.10
CA VAL A 38 -2.02 -12.87 14.40
C VAL A 38 -0.60 -12.79 14.95
N ARG A 39 0.40 -12.88 14.07
CA ARG A 39 1.81 -12.74 14.43
C ARG A 39 2.38 -11.50 13.78
N ALA A 40 2.93 -10.59 14.58
CA ALA A 40 3.73 -9.47 14.09
C ALA A 40 5.20 -9.73 14.40
N THR A 41 6.04 -9.75 13.37
CA THR A 41 7.48 -9.93 13.48
C THR A 41 8.16 -8.59 13.20
N ASN A 42 9.08 -8.19 14.06
CA ASN A 42 9.97 -7.06 13.82
C ASN A 42 11.27 -7.56 13.19
N PRO A 43 11.45 -7.46 11.86
CA PRO A 43 12.68 -7.91 11.21
C PRO A 43 13.84 -6.94 11.42
N GLY A 44 13.56 -5.71 11.87
CA GLY A 44 14.55 -4.66 12.08
C GLY A 44 15.37 -4.87 13.35
N PRO A 45 16.50 -4.16 13.48
CA PRO A 45 17.34 -4.21 14.68
C PRO A 45 16.80 -3.34 15.82
N GLU A 46 15.97 -2.34 15.53
CA GLU A 46 15.41 -1.41 16.51
C GLU A 46 14.07 -1.92 17.04
N ALA A 47 13.82 -1.71 18.33
CA ALA A 47 12.52 -2.03 18.93
C ALA A 47 11.42 -1.11 18.39
N VAL A 48 10.20 -1.65 18.34
CA VAL A 48 8.98 -0.86 18.10
C VAL A 48 8.12 -0.82 19.36
N HIS A 49 7.42 0.28 19.55
CA HIS A 49 6.68 0.57 20.76
C HIS A 49 5.19 0.73 20.48
N ASP A 50 4.37 0.61 21.52
CA ASP A 50 2.95 0.94 21.50
C ASP A 50 2.16 0.23 20.40
N VAL A 51 2.49 -1.03 20.19
CA VAL A 51 1.92 -1.87 19.14
C VAL A 51 0.47 -2.21 19.51
N MET A 52 -0.47 -1.76 18.69
CA MET A 52 -1.88 -2.00 18.92
C MET A 52 -2.53 -2.59 17.66
N PRO A 53 -3.01 -3.84 17.73
CA PRO A 53 -3.79 -4.44 16.65
C PRO A 53 -5.24 -3.96 16.69
N GLU A 54 -5.81 -3.82 15.52
CA GLU A 54 -7.22 -3.61 15.27
C GLU A 54 -7.66 -4.68 14.25
N VAL A 55 -8.59 -5.55 14.66
CA VAL A 55 -9.11 -6.62 13.81
C VAL A 55 -10.51 -6.25 13.36
N VAL A 56 -10.72 -6.12 12.05
CA VAL A 56 -12.03 -5.86 11.46
C VAL A 56 -12.54 -7.14 10.79
N TYR A 57 -13.67 -7.65 11.26
CA TYR A 57 -14.32 -8.84 10.74
C TYR A 57 -15.84 -8.63 10.68
N ARG A 58 -16.44 -8.84 9.50
CA ARG A 58 -17.90 -8.70 9.28
C ARG A 58 -18.45 -7.37 9.83
N HIS A 59 -17.77 -6.26 9.51
CA HIS A 59 -18.10 -4.89 9.96
C HIS A 59 -18.03 -4.66 11.48
N ARG A 60 -17.41 -5.58 12.23
CA ARG A 60 -17.13 -5.41 13.65
C ARG A 60 -15.63 -5.22 13.85
N THR A 61 -15.29 -4.23 14.65
CA THR A 61 -13.92 -4.01 15.11
C THR A 61 -13.74 -4.68 16.47
N VAL A 62 -12.76 -5.56 16.55
CA VAL A 62 -12.26 -6.16 17.78
C VAL A 62 -10.88 -5.54 18.05
N GLY A 63 -10.77 -4.87 19.19
CA GLY A 63 -9.49 -4.36 19.69
C GLY A 63 -8.79 -5.46 20.48
N GLU A 64 -7.51 -5.67 20.20
CA GLU A 64 -6.66 -6.59 20.97
C GLU A 64 -5.79 -5.82 21.98
N ASP A 65 -5.20 -6.56 22.91
CA ASP A 65 -4.32 -5.99 23.92
C ASP A 65 -3.13 -5.26 23.29
N ARG A 66 -2.89 -4.03 23.77
CA ARG A 66 -1.72 -3.24 23.42
C ARG A 66 -0.46 -3.92 23.95
N VAL A 67 0.54 -4.04 23.09
CA VAL A 67 1.87 -4.51 23.44
C VAL A 67 2.79 -3.30 23.58
N GLY A 68 3.46 -3.19 24.72
CA GLY A 68 4.35 -2.06 25.00
C GLY A 68 5.55 -2.00 24.07
N VAL A 69 6.18 -3.15 23.79
CA VAL A 69 7.41 -3.25 22.99
C VAL A 69 7.45 -4.58 22.22
N ILE A 70 7.92 -4.54 20.97
CA ILE A 70 8.42 -5.71 20.23
C ILE A 70 9.87 -5.43 19.85
N ASP A 71 10.81 -6.16 20.46
CA ASP A 71 12.24 -5.99 20.23
C ASP A 71 12.64 -6.37 18.81
N GLY A 72 13.77 -5.82 18.34
CA GLY A 72 14.33 -6.15 17.04
C GLY A 72 14.63 -7.65 16.90
N GLY A 73 14.27 -8.23 15.75
CA GLY A 73 14.41 -9.68 15.48
C GLY A 73 13.41 -10.57 16.21
N THR A 74 12.46 -10.01 16.97
CA THR A 74 11.46 -10.78 17.73
C THR A 74 10.08 -10.70 17.10
N ALA A 75 9.13 -11.46 17.65
CA ALA A 75 7.75 -11.42 17.23
C ALA A 75 6.81 -11.49 18.43
N HIS A 76 5.63 -10.90 18.27
CA HIS A 76 4.52 -11.04 19.21
C HIS A 76 3.34 -11.71 18.52
N GLU A 77 2.58 -12.49 19.28
CA GLU A 77 1.41 -13.22 18.80
C GLU A 77 0.17 -12.86 19.63
N TRP A 78 -0.87 -12.43 18.95
CA TRP A 78 -2.22 -12.28 19.51
C TRP A 78 -3.08 -13.46 19.09
N ARG A 79 -3.99 -13.85 19.97
CA ARG A 79 -5.01 -14.85 19.69
C ARG A 79 -6.38 -14.30 20.06
N THR A 80 -7.23 -14.20 19.06
CA THR A 80 -8.58 -13.66 19.21
C THR A 80 -9.64 -14.65 18.75
N THR A 81 -10.83 -14.52 19.33
CA THR A 81 -11.98 -15.33 18.98
C THR A 81 -12.98 -14.43 18.27
N LEU A 82 -13.25 -14.73 17.00
CA LEU A 82 -14.23 -14.05 16.19
C LEU A 82 -15.53 -14.87 16.11
N PRO A 83 -16.69 -14.22 15.90
CA PRO A 83 -17.95 -14.94 15.71
C PRO A 83 -17.87 -15.91 14.52
N ALA A 84 -18.67 -16.97 14.55
CA ALA A 84 -18.78 -17.87 13.41
C ALA A 84 -19.17 -17.12 12.12
N PRO A 85 -18.72 -17.59 10.95
CA PRO A 85 -19.22 -17.12 9.67
C PRO A 85 -20.74 -17.36 9.56
N SER A 86 -21.47 -16.49 8.83
CA SER A 86 -22.94 -16.60 8.70
C SER A 86 -23.41 -17.76 7.83
N GLY A 87 -22.51 -18.40 7.11
CA GLY A 87 -22.80 -19.45 6.15
C GLY A 87 -21.50 -19.99 5.54
N PRO A 88 -21.60 -20.91 4.56
CA PRO A 88 -20.44 -21.40 3.84
C PRO A 88 -19.79 -20.28 3.04
N GLY A 89 -18.46 -20.32 2.91
CA GLY A 89 -17.73 -19.37 2.10
C GLY A 89 -16.34 -19.01 2.58
N THR A 90 -15.82 -17.93 2.00
CA THR A 90 -14.56 -17.30 2.36
C THR A 90 -14.85 -15.88 2.81
N PHE A 91 -14.45 -15.53 4.02
CA PHE A 91 -14.74 -14.24 4.65
C PHE A 91 -13.44 -13.50 4.97
N PRO A 92 -13.33 -12.20 4.65
CA PRO A 92 -12.12 -11.43 4.90
C PRO A 92 -12.05 -10.96 6.36
N VAL A 93 -10.83 -10.95 6.89
CA VAL A 93 -10.45 -10.29 8.13
C VAL A 93 -9.38 -9.26 7.78
N THR A 94 -9.61 -7.99 8.10
CA THR A 94 -8.58 -6.95 7.97
C THR A 94 -7.93 -6.72 9.31
N ILE A 95 -6.62 -6.92 9.39
CA ILE A 95 -5.80 -6.69 10.57
C ILE A 95 -5.01 -5.42 10.31
N ARG A 96 -5.22 -4.38 11.11
CA ARG A 96 -4.46 -3.13 11.06
C ARG A 96 -3.59 -3.05 12.30
N LEU A 97 -2.30 -2.81 12.14
CA LEU A 97 -1.42 -2.52 13.26
C LEU A 97 -1.01 -1.06 13.22
N ARG A 98 -1.10 -0.40 14.38
CA ARG A 98 -0.43 0.88 14.63
C ARG A 98 0.70 0.63 15.62
N TYR A 99 1.81 1.33 15.43
CA TYR A 99 2.98 1.23 16.30
C TYR A 99 3.83 2.48 16.17
N VAL A 100 4.84 2.58 17.02
CA VAL A 100 5.79 3.68 17.05
C VAL A 100 7.19 3.14 16.80
N GLU A 101 7.85 3.64 15.75
CA GLU A 101 9.25 3.31 15.45
C GLU A 101 10.20 4.31 16.13
N GLY A 102 11.35 3.81 16.60
CA GLY A 102 12.51 4.59 17.02
C GLY A 102 12.17 5.85 17.82
N ARG A 103 12.46 7.04 17.25
CA ARG A 103 12.33 8.38 17.88
C ARG A 103 10.88 8.87 18.07
N GLY A 104 9.92 7.97 18.28
CA GLY A 104 8.52 8.36 18.51
C GLY A 104 7.70 8.54 17.24
N GLN A 105 8.13 7.98 16.11
CA GLN A 105 7.43 8.16 14.85
C GLN A 105 6.24 7.19 14.72
N PRO A 106 5.00 7.67 14.51
CA PRO A 106 3.84 6.80 14.31
C PRO A 106 3.91 6.11 12.95
N ARG A 107 3.60 4.82 12.93
CA ARG A 107 3.63 3.95 11.77
C ARG A 107 2.39 3.05 11.76
N SER A 108 2.07 2.53 10.58
CA SER A 108 1.00 1.55 10.44
C SER A 108 1.30 0.58 9.32
N THR A 109 0.84 -0.65 9.50
CA THR A 109 0.80 -1.67 8.45
C THR A 109 -0.52 -2.43 8.53
N LEU A 110 -0.86 -3.21 7.52
CA LEU A 110 -2.07 -4.02 7.51
C LEU A 110 -1.83 -5.37 6.82
N LEU A 111 -2.74 -6.29 7.11
CA LEU A 111 -2.87 -7.58 6.45
C LEU A 111 -4.36 -7.85 6.22
N VAL A 112 -4.70 -8.41 5.05
CA VAL A 112 -6.03 -9.00 4.82
C VAL A 112 -5.88 -10.52 4.80
N HIS A 113 -6.51 -11.18 5.76
CA HIS A 113 -6.54 -12.63 5.89
C HIS A 113 -7.89 -13.19 5.44
N LEU A 114 -7.91 -14.33 4.75
CA LEU A 114 -9.13 -14.98 4.29
C LEU A 114 -9.48 -16.17 5.18
N VAL A 115 -10.59 -16.08 5.91
CA VAL A 115 -11.16 -17.15 6.73
C VAL A 115 -12.05 -18.03 5.85
N ARG A 116 -11.62 -19.27 5.59
CA ARG A 116 -12.36 -20.23 4.76
C ARG A 116 -13.14 -21.21 5.63
N THR A 117 -14.44 -21.34 5.41
CA THR A 117 -15.23 -22.39 6.06
C THR A 117 -14.88 -23.77 5.49
N PRO A 118 -15.10 -24.86 6.26
CA PRO A 118 -15.01 -26.21 5.72
C PRO A 118 -15.89 -26.36 4.47
N GLY A 119 -15.32 -26.95 3.41
CA GLY A 119 -16.04 -27.17 2.14
C GLY A 119 -16.29 -25.91 1.30
N ALA A 120 -15.71 -24.75 1.65
CA ALA A 120 -15.83 -23.56 0.82
C ALA A 120 -15.30 -23.82 -0.60
N PRO A 121 -16.10 -23.58 -1.66
CA PRO A 121 -15.65 -23.77 -3.03
C PRO A 121 -14.54 -22.77 -3.38
N PRO A 122 -13.64 -23.12 -4.32
CA PRO A 122 -12.68 -22.16 -4.84
C PRO A 122 -13.41 -20.99 -5.52
N PRO A 123 -12.86 -19.77 -5.46
CA PRO A 123 -13.44 -18.64 -6.18
C PRO A 123 -13.23 -18.79 -7.69
N GLU A 124 -14.23 -18.38 -8.47
CA GLU A 124 -14.15 -18.31 -9.94
C GLU A 124 -13.65 -16.94 -10.42
N VAL A 125 -13.65 -15.95 -9.52
CA VAL A 125 -13.05 -14.64 -9.77
C VAL A 125 -11.62 -14.59 -9.24
N GLN A 126 -10.72 -14.01 -10.01
CA GLN A 126 -9.37 -13.69 -9.57
C GLN A 126 -9.20 -12.18 -9.50
N ALA A 127 -8.45 -11.71 -8.49
CA ALA A 127 -8.10 -10.31 -8.32
C ALA A 127 -6.59 -10.15 -8.36
N THR A 128 -6.11 -9.20 -9.17
CA THR A 128 -4.70 -8.80 -9.20
C THR A 128 -4.60 -7.29 -9.04
N VAL A 129 -3.49 -6.84 -8.48
CA VAL A 129 -3.22 -5.41 -8.25
C VAL A 129 -1.87 -5.06 -8.86
N ALA A 130 -1.85 -3.95 -9.59
CA ALA A 130 -0.61 -3.31 -10.05
C ALA A 130 -0.56 -1.89 -9.49
N THR A 131 0.61 -1.47 -9.04
CA THR A 131 0.81 -0.17 -8.38
C THR A 131 1.96 0.59 -9.02
N GLU A 132 1.81 1.89 -9.14
CA GLU A 132 2.91 2.80 -9.47
C GLU A 132 3.49 3.43 -8.20
N PRO A 133 4.78 3.83 -8.19
CA PRO A 133 5.34 4.56 -7.05
C PRO A 133 4.58 5.86 -6.77
N VAL A 134 4.27 6.12 -5.49
CA VAL A 134 3.56 7.32 -5.06
C VAL A 134 4.51 8.31 -4.39
N SER A 135 4.36 9.60 -4.66
CA SER A 135 4.97 10.65 -3.82
C SER A 135 3.91 11.41 -3.04
N ARG A 136 2.95 12.01 -3.75
CA ARG A 136 1.73 12.62 -3.20
C ARG A 136 0.47 11.93 -3.71
N LEU A 137 0.31 11.87 -5.03
CA LEU A 137 -0.76 11.14 -5.71
C LEU A 137 -0.12 10.10 -6.62
N GLY A 138 -0.72 8.94 -6.71
CA GLY A 138 -0.26 7.81 -7.50
C GLY A 138 -1.45 6.99 -7.98
N HIS A 139 -1.17 6.04 -8.87
CA HIS A 139 -2.19 5.20 -9.47
C HIS A 139 -1.94 3.74 -9.15
N ALA A 140 -3.03 3.01 -8.96
CA ALA A 140 -3.06 1.57 -8.94
C ALA A 140 -4.18 1.07 -9.85
N VAL A 141 -4.05 -0.16 -10.33
CA VAL A 141 -5.06 -0.81 -11.15
C VAL A 141 -5.38 -2.15 -10.51
N VAL A 142 -6.66 -2.36 -10.22
CA VAL A 142 -7.18 -3.69 -9.87
C VAL A 142 -7.71 -4.33 -11.14
N THR A 143 -7.33 -5.58 -11.40
CA THR A 143 -7.91 -6.36 -12.47
C THR A 143 -8.69 -7.51 -11.86
N LEU A 144 -9.96 -7.62 -12.24
CA LEU A 144 -10.82 -8.74 -11.89
C LEU A 144 -11.09 -9.59 -13.12
N GLU A 145 -10.90 -10.90 -12.98
CA GLU A 145 -11.13 -11.89 -14.03
C GLU A 145 -12.12 -12.92 -13.54
N ASN A 146 -13.23 -13.09 -14.25
CA ASN A 146 -14.27 -14.05 -13.92
C ASN A 146 -14.21 -15.23 -14.90
N ALA A 147 -13.86 -16.40 -14.39
CA ALA A 147 -13.86 -17.65 -15.18
C ALA A 147 -15.25 -18.30 -15.29
N ALA A 148 -16.24 -17.82 -14.53
CA ALA A 148 -17.58 -18.39 -14.52
C ALA A 148 -18.32 -18.11 -15.84
N PRO A 149 -19.24 -19.00 -16.25
CA PRO A 149 -20.10 -18.79 -17.42
C PRO A 149 -21.16 -17.70 -17.22
N GLU A 150 -21.28 -17.16 -16.01
CA GLU A 150 -22.26 -16.14 -15.63
C GLU A 150 -21.57 -14.89 -15.09
N GLN A 151 -22.25 -13.74 -15.23
CA GLN A 151 -21.81 -12.48 -14.64
C GLN A 151 -21.71 -12.60 -13.11
N VAL A 152 -20.73 -11.92 -12.51
CA VAL A 152 -20.59 -11.77 -11.06
C VAL A 152 -20.79 -10.29 -10.71
N ALA A 153 -21.72 -10.00 -9.82
CA ALA A 153 -21.87 -8.69 -9.19
C ALA A 153 -21.36 -8.76 -7.74
N GLY A 154 -20.56 -7.78 -7.34
CA GLY A 154 -19.95 -7.77 -6.01
C GLY A 154 -19.47 -6.38 -5.59
N ARG A 155 -18.72 -6.37 -4.49
CA ARG A 155 -18.13 -5.17 -3.89
C ARG A 155 -16.61 -5.27 -3.96
N LEU A 156 -15.98 -4.28 -4.59
CA LEU A 156 -14.53 -4.07 -4.46
C LEU A 156 -14.28 -3.12 -3.27
N VAL A 157 -13.36 -3.51 -2.40
CA VAL A 157 -12.84 -2.71 -1.28
C VAL A 157 -11.33 -2.65 -1.40
N VAL A 158 -10.77 -1.45 -1.28
CA VAL A 158 -9.33 -1.22 -1.34
C VAL A 158 -8.86 -0.94 0.08
N ALA A 159 -8.08 -1.86 0.65
CA ALA A 159 -7.55 -1.70 1.99
C ALA A 159 -6.11 -1.19 1.94
N LEU A 160 -5.89 -0.03 2.56
CA LEU A 160 -4.61 0.67 2.63
C LEU A 160 -4.19 0.92 4.09
N PRO A 161 -2.88 1.07 4.37
CA PRO A 161 -2.41 1.50 5.67
C PRO A 161 -2.81 2.96 5.91
N ARG A 162 -2.80 3.41 7.17
CA ARG A 162 -3.40 4.71 7.58
C ARG A 162 -2.69 5.93 7.01
N ASP A 163 -1.46 5.74 6.54
CA ASP A 163 -0.63 6.77 5.92
C ASP A 163 -0.85 6.89 4.40
N LEU A 164 -1.76 6.07 3.84
CA LEU A 164 -2.27 6.14 2.48
C LEU A 164 -3.81 6.26 2.48
N ARG A 165 -4.38 6.84 1.41
CA ARG A 165 -5.82 7.01 1.24
C ARG A 165 -6.23 6.77 -0.21
N THR A 166 -7.47 6.30 -0.42
CA THR A 166 -8.13 6.26 -1.73
C THR A 166 -9.56 6.78 -1.59
N ASP A 167 -10.11 7.31 -2.69
CA ASP A 167 -11.53 7.68 -2.80
C ASP A 167 -12.06 7.28 -4.20
N PRO A 168 -13.11 6.43 -4.29
CA PRO A 168 -13.76 5.73 -3.19
C PRO A 168 -12.92 4.57 -2.63
N GLU A 169 -13.07 4.27 -1.33
CA GLU A 169 -12.50 3.07 -0.70
C GLU A 169 -13.26 1.80 -1.11
N SER A 170 -14.55 1.93 -1.42
CA SER A 170 -15.41 0.82 -1.81
C SER A 170 -16.32 1.19 -2.98
N ARG A 171 -16.49 0.28 -3.93
CA ARG A 171 -17.43 0.42 -5.04
C ARG A 171 -18.10 -0.89 -5.43
N ALA A 172 -19.32 -0.80 -5.91
CA ALA A 172 -19.97 -1.92 -6.58
C ALA A 172 -19.31 -2.16 -7.95
N VAL A 173 -19.15 -3.43 -8.31
CA VAL A 173 -18.51 -3.85 -9.56
C VAL A 173 -19.25 -5.05 -10.12
N GLU A 174 -19.42 -5.06 -11.43
CA GLU A 174 -19.88 -6.22 -12.18
C GLU A 174 -18.77 -6.71 -13.11
N VAL A 175 -18.54 -8.02 -13.11
CA VAL A 175 -17.58 -8.69 -14.00
C VAL A 175 -18.36 -9.63 -14.90
N ALA A 176 -18.29 -9.40 -16.22
CA ALA A 176 -19.00 -10.21 -17.21
C ALA A 176 -18.63 -11.70 -17.13
N ALA A 177 -19.50 -12.56 -17.63
CA ALA A 177 -19.22 -13.99 -17.83
C ALA A 177 -17.96 -14.17 -18.69
N ALA A 178 -17.05 -15.07 -18.27
CA ALA A 178 -15.76 -15.28 -18.91
C ALA A 178 -14.99 -13.97 -19.20
N GLY A 179 -15.20 -12.96 -18.36
CA GLY A 179 -14.81 -11.57 -18.62
C GLY A 179 -13.66 -11.08 -17.76
N ARG A 180 -13.09 -9.95 -18.17
CA ARG A 180 -12.04 -9.22 -17.44
C ARG A 180 -12.39 -7.75 -17.38
N ILE A 181 -12.20 -7.12 -16.22
CA ILE A 181 -12.32 -5.67 -16.05
C ILE A 181 -11.10 -5.13 -15.31
N SER A 182 -10.62 -3.95 -15.73
CA SER A 182 -9.56 -3.21 -15.06
C SER A 182 -10.10 -1.91 -14.50
N LEU A 183 -9.72 -1.65 -13.26
CA LEU A 183 -10.40 -0.75 -12.35
C LEU A 183 -9.36 0.20 -11.76
N PRO A 184 -9.24 1.44 -12.27
CA PRO A 184 -8.25 2.38 -11.76
C PRO A 184 -8.61 2.80 -10.33
N ILE A 185 -7.57 3.06 -9.55
CA ILE A 185 -7.60 3.55 -8.17
C ILE A 185 -6.59 4.69 -8.07
N VAL A 186 -6.98 5.78 -7.41
CA VAL A 186 -6.07 6.86 -7.04
C VAL A 186 -5.63 6.65 -5.60
N VAL A 187 -4.33 6.60 -5.39
CA VAL A 187 -3.74 6.49 -4.05
C VAL A 187 -3.10 7.83 -3.69
N GLU A 188 -3.52 8.39 -2.56
CA GLU A 188 -2.95 9.59 -1.97
C GLU A 188 -2.03 9.19 -0.80
N ASN A 189 -0.80 9.67 -0.83
CA ASN A 189 0.11 9.61 0.30
C ASN A 189 -0.20 10.75 1.26
N VAL A 190 -0.69 10.41 2.46
CA VAL A 190 -1.06 11.36 3.51
C VAL A 190 -0.07 11.38 4.67
N GLY A 191 0.89 10.45 4.72
CA GLY A 191 1.87 10.40 5.82
C GLY A 191 3.03 9.41 5.66
N ALA A 192 3.09 8.63 4.57
CA ALA A 192 4.16 7.67 4.32
C ALA A 192 5.43 8.40 3.85
N GLN A 193 6.59 7.89 4.24
CA GLN A 193 7.87 8.53 3.96
C GLN A 193 8.51 8.00 2.67
N PRO A 194 9.25 8.84 1.94
CA PRO A 194 10.03 8.38 0.81
C PRO A 194 11.01 7.25 1.19
N GLY A 195 10.98 6.15 0.45
CA GLY A 195 11.70 4.92 0.73
C GLY A 195 10.86 3.85 1.41
N ASP A 196 9.68 4.20 1.95
CA ASP A 196 8.73 3.21 2.46
C ASP A 196 8.20 2.33 1.32
N VAL A 197 7.91 1.09 1.66
CA VAL A 197 7.11 0.17 0.84
C VAL A 197 5.85 -0.11 1.64
N ARG A 198 4.68 -0.08 1.02
CA ARG A 198 3.40 -0.28 1.70
C ARG A 198 2.58 -1.37 1.02
N PRO A 199 1.98 -2.29 1.78
CA PRO A 199 1.07 -3.26 1.18
C PRO A 199 -0.21 -2.57 0.72
N VAL A 200 -0.72 -3.02 -0.43
CA VAL A 200 -1.98 -2.58 -1.03
C VAL A 200 -2.81 -3.84 -1.28
N PHE A 201 -4.01 -3.88 -0.70
CA PHE A 201 -4.93 -5.00 -0.85
C PHE A 201 -6.18 -4.58 -1.60
N ALA A 202 -6.58 -5.38 -2.57
CA ALA A 202 -7.86 -5.28 -3.26
C ALA A 202 -8.70 -6.50 -2.91
N LEU A 203 -9.76 -6.28 -2.15
CA LEU A 203 -10.70 -7.30 -1.71
C LEU A 203 -11.96 -7.21 -2.56
N PHE A 204 -12.29 -8.27 -3.29
CA PHE A 204 -13.56 -8.36 -4.00
C PHE A 204 -14.45 -9.42 -3.34
N GLU A 205 -15.60 -8.99 -2.84
CA GLU A 205 -16.59 -9.81 -2.15
C GLU A 205 -17.84 -9.97 -3.01
N TYR A 206 -18.36 -11.17 -3.13
CA TYR A 206 -19.59 -11.48 -3.85
C TYR A 206 -20.27 -12.71 -3.26
N ASP A 207 -21.58 -12.84 -3.48
CA ASP A 207 -22.34 -14.02 -3.10
C ASP A 207 -22.78 -14.77 -4.37
N ARG A 208 -22.68 -16.09 -4.35
CA ARG A 208 -23.16 -16.97 -5.43
C ARG A 208 -23.72 -18.24 -4.82
N ASP A 209 -24.93 -18.61 -5.23
CA ASP A 209 -25.63 -19.83 -4.77
C ASP A 209 -25.66 -19.98 -3.23
N GLY A 210 -25.85 -18.86 -2.53
CA GLY A 210 -25.87 -18.83 -1.06
C GLY A 210 -24.51 -19.00 -0.38
N THR A 211 -23.42 -19.02 -1.14
CA THR A 211 -22.03 -19.07 -0.65
C THR A 211 -21.39 -17.70 -0.77
N HIS A 212 -20.71 -17.28 0.30
CA HIS A 212 -19.95 -16.04 0.31
C HIS A 212 -18.55 -16.25 -0.26
N HIS A 213 -18.14 -15.42 -1.20
CA HIS A 213 -16.81 -15.45 -1.80
C HIS A 213 -16.08 -14.14 -1.52
N ALA A 214 -14.82 -14.28 -1.11
CA ALA A 214 -13.88 -13.17 -0.97
C ALA A 214 -12.59 -13.53 -1.67
N VAL A 215 -12.14 -12.65 -2.56
CA VAL A 215 -10.90 -12.82 -3.33
C VAL A 215 -9.99 -11.64 -3.07
N LEU A 216 -8.69 -11.93 -2.96
CA LEU A 216 -7.69 -10.96 -2.57
C LEU A 216 -6.66 -10.80 -3.67
N GLY A 217 -6.52 -9.57 -4.16
CA GLY A 217 -5.34 -9.13 -4.87
C GLY A 217 -4.41 -8.39 -3.92
N GLU A 218 -3.11 -8.64 -4.03
CA GLU A 218 -2.09 -8.01 -3.19
C GLU A 218 -0.98 -7.43 -4.08
N ALA A 219 -0.50 -6.26 -3.71
CA ALA A 219 0.69 -5.64 -4.27
C ALA A 219 1.44 -4.84 -3.20
N THR A 220 2.65 -4.41 -3.53
CA THR A 220 3.41 -3.47 -2.72
C THR A 220 3.61 -2.17 -3.49
N LEU A 221 3.36 -1.05 -2.81
CA LEU A 221 3.45 0.29 -3.36
C LEU A 221 4.66 1.01 -2.75
N ALA A 222 5.58 1.40 -3.61
CA ALA A 222 6.77 2.14 -3.21
C ALA A 222 6.46 3.63 -3.04
N VAL A 223 6.95 4.23 -1.95
CA VAL A 223 6.82 5.67 -1.71
C VAL A 223 8.07 6.36 -2.23
N ALA A 224 7.92 7.08 -3.34
CA ALA A 224 9.01 7.81 -3.99
C ALA A 224 9.25 9.18 -3.33
N ARG A 225 10.49 9.67 -3.44
CA ARG A 225 10.77 11.09 -3.19
C ARG A 225 10.02 11.92 -4.22
N THR A 226 9.44 13.04 -3.81
CA THR A 226 8.96 14.04 -4.75
C THR A 226 10.14 14.47 -5.61
N SER A 227 10.18 14.01 -6.86
CA SER A 227 11.10 14.55 -7.83
C SER A 227 10.56 15.94 -8.19
N TYR A 228 11.29 16.99 -7.81
CA TYR A 228 11.12 18.32 -8.40
C TYR A 228 11.63 18.31 -9.85
N ALA A 229 11.27 17.29 -10.64
CA ALA A 229 11.61 17.23 -12.05
C ALA A 229 10.78 18.29 -12.77
N SER A 230 11.46 19.40 -13.08
CA SER A 230 11.04 20.50 -13.95
C SER A 230 9.71 21.15 -13.57
N ARG A 231 9.77 22.28 -12.86
CA ARG A 231 8.75 23.32 -13.00
C ARG A 231 9.01 23.99 -14.36
N PRO A 232 8.31 23.64 -15.46
CA PRO A 232 8.48 24.34 -16.74
C PRO A 232 8.23 25.85 -16.58
N LEU A 233 7.45 26.23 -15.56
CA LEU A 233 7.20 27.62 -15.20
C LEU A 233 8.46 28.38 -14.75
N LEU A 234 9.40 27.74 -14.03
CA LEU A 234 10.64 28.41 -13.60
C LEU A 234 11.62 28.57 -14.78
N VAL A 235 11.67 27.58 -15.67
CA VAL A 235 12.42 27.69 -16.94
C VAL A 235 11.79 28.76 -17.84
N GLY A 236 10.46 28.82 -17.89
CA GLY A 236 9.70 29.85 -18.62
C GLY A 236 9.93 31.26 -18.07
N ILE A 237 9.94 31.43 -16.74
CA ILE A 237 10.27 32.72 -16.11
C ILE A 237 11.72 33.11 -16.39
N GLY A 238 12.66 32.17 -16.30
CA GLY A 238 14.07 32.42 -16.63
C GLY A 238 14.26 32.86 -18.08
N ALA A 239 13.62 32.17 -19.03
CA ALA A 239 13.65 32.52 -20.45
C ALA A 239 13.00 33.90 -20.72
N LEU A 240 11.89 34.21 -20.04
CA LEU A 240 11.22 35.50 -20.16
C LEU A 240 12.07 36.66 -19.63
N VAL A 241 12.70 36.50 -18.46
CA VAL A 241 13.61 37.52 -17.91
C VAL A 241 14.81 37.74 -18.83
N LEU A 242 15.37 36.67 -19.40
CA LEU A 242 16.47 36.76 -20.35
C LEU A 242 16.05 37.51 -21.63
N ALA A 243 14.89 37.17 -22.20
CA ALA A 243 14.34 37.81 -23.39
C ALA A 243 14.07 39.31 -23.15
N LEU A 244 13.49 39.67 -22.00
CA LEU A 244 13.27 41.07 -21.61
C LEU A 244 14.59 41.82 -21.41
N GLY A 245 15.61 41.16 -20.83
CA GLY A 245 16.96 41.72 -20.69
C GLY A 245 17.62 42.02 -22.04
N ILE A 246 17.54 41.09 -22.99
CA ILE A 246 18.05 41.27 -24.36
C ILE A 246 17.31 42.41 -25.07
N LEU A 247 15.98 42.45 -24.95
CA LEU A 247 15.16 43.51 -25.54
C LEU A 247 15.50 44.89 -24.97
N ALA A 248 15.69 44.98 -23.64
CA ALA A 248 16.10 46.22 -22.99
C ALA A 248 17.49 46.69 -23.45
N LEU A 249 18.45 45.77 -23.63
CA LEU A 249 19.76 46.08 -24.20
C LEU A 249 19.66 46.56 -25.65
N ALA A 250 18.85 45.90 -26.48
CA ALA A 250 18.65 46.27 -27.87
C ALA A 250 18.04 47.67 -28.01
N LEU A 251 17.02 47.99 -27.20
CA LEU A 251 16.38 49.30 -27.17
C LEU A 251 17.32 50.39 -26.65
N ARG A 252 18.21 50.07 -25.71
CA ARG A 252 19.22 51.01 -25.20
C ARG A 252 20.30 51.30 -26.24
N ASN A 253 20.71 50.31 -27.01
CA ASN A 253 21.69 50.48 -28.09
C ASN A 253 21.09 51.19 -29.32
N ALA A 254 19.80 50.98 -29.60
CA ALA A 254 19.07 51.70 -30.65
C ALA A 254 18.83 53.19 -30.35
N ARG A 255 19.00 53.60 -29.08
CA ARG A 255 18.86 54.99 -28.63
C ARG A 255 20.22 55.72 -28.44
N GLY A 256 21.29 55.20 -29.03
CA GLY A 256 22.60 55.89 -29.11
C GLY A 256 22.52 57.21 -29.89
N PRO A 257 23.46 58.14 -29.63
CA PRO A 257 23.17 59.54 -29.29
C PRO A 257 22.62 60.36 -30.47
N VAL A 258 21.63 61.20 -30.19
CA VAL A 258 21.28 62.35 -31.05
C VAL A 258 22.49 63.30 -31.00
N ARG A 259 23.20 63.42 -32.12
CA ARG A 259 24.19 64.47 -32.37
C ARG A 259 23.51 65.83 -32.54
#